data_AF-A0A9P5NFS7-F1
#
_entry.id   AF-A0A9P5NFS7-F1
#
_cell.length_a   1.000
_cell.length_b   1.000
_cell.length_c   1.000
_cell.angle_alpha   90.00
_cell.angle_beta   90.00
_cell.angle_gamma   90.00
#
_symmetry.space_group_name_H-M   'P 1'
#
loop_
_entity.id
_entity.type
_entity.pdbx_description
1 polymer ?
#
loop_
_entity_poly.entity_id
_entity_poly.type
_entity_poly.pdbx_seq_one_letter_code
_entity_poly.pdbx_strand_id
1 'polypeptide(L)'
;MLELPGVDHRPRTNALSPIHHTDVNLKKYLAADKRTSKCSTNFLYLPGLLRWCPKKVHAIAMGPIHVFDSDKGHWVKKSIFETLYGKTFSLFYKNGFETYYVGTYQAVKLLDMFPDGFHDSKIFNDGLSMSALADATFSSERKIKNGAGQPPSSSNIRQLYLDGILKIEPLGLQCVGFDQNLYMALKVRYETCRPAGLSGMMHYPENTQQGRPKKKQKTE
;
A
#
# COMPACT_ATOMS: atom_id res chain seq x y z
N MET A 1 -1.98 25.78 -0.68
CA MET A 1 -1.81 24.35 -1.02
C MET A 1 -1.11 24.32 -2.37
N LEU A 2 0.14 23.87 -2.44
CA LEU A 2 0.88 23.78 -3.71
C LEU A 2 0.21 22.71 -4.58
N GLU A 3 -0.30 23.09 -5.75
CA GLU A 3 -0.77 22.11 -6.72
C GLU A 3 0.43 21.53 -7.45
N LEU A 4 0.63 20.22 -7.30
CA LEU A 4 1.60 19.49 -8.12
C LEU A 4 1.06 19.37 -9.56
N PRO A 5 1.95 19.41 -10.57
CA PRO A 5 1.55 19.30 -11.96
C PRO A 5 0.83 17.96 -12.21
N GLY A 6 -0.21 18.02 -13.06
CA GLY A 6 -0.86 16.82 -13.56
C GLY A 6 0.07 16.02 -14.47
N VAL A 7 -0.27 14.74 -14.68
CA VAL A 7 0.40 13.90 -15.67
C VAL A 7 -0.55 13.73 -16.85
N ASP A 8 -0.13 14.23 -18.01
CA ASP A 8 -0.90 14.10 -19.23
C ASP A 8 -1.11 12.62 -19.59
N HIS A 9 -2.28 12.32 -20.17
CA HIS A 9 -2.65 10.98 -20.64
C HIS A 9 -2.78 9.87 -19.58
N ARG A 10 -2.62 10.16 -18.28
CA ARG A 10 -2.92 9.19 -17.22
C ARG A 10 -4.44 9.00 -17.09
N PRO A 11 -4.97 7.77 -17.24
CA PRO A 11 -6.38 7.51 -16.97
C PRO A 11 -6.74 7.87 -15.53
N ARG A 12 -7.97 8.35 -15.30
CA ARG A 12 -8.48 8.57 -13.94
C ARG A 12 -8.44 7.25 -13.17
N THR A 13 -8.17 7.30 -11.86
CA THR A 13 -8.03 6.10 -11.02
C THR A 13 -9.25 5.17 -11.08
N ASN A 14 -10.46 5.72 -11.23
CA ASN A 14 -11.70 4.96 -11.36
C ASN A 14 -11.92 4.35 -12.76
N ALA A 15 -11.09 4.69 -13.75
CA ALA A 15 -11.13 4.15 -15.10
C ALA A 15 -10.03 3.08 -15.34
N LEU A 16 -9.19 2.80 -14.34
CA LEU A 16 -8.17 1.76 -14.43
C LEU A 16 -8.81 0.38 -14.32
N SER A 17 -8.39 -0.52 -15.19
CA SER A 17 -8.76 -1.93 -15.12
C SER A 17 -7.81 -2.68 -14.17
N PRO A 18 -8.31 -3.69 -13.45
CA PRO A 18 -7.47 -4.62 -12.70
C PRO A 18 -6.49 -5.33 -13.64
N ILE A 19 -5.30 -5.65 -13.12
CA ILE A 19 -4.22 -6.30 -13.87
C ILE A 19 -3.78 -7.64 -13.29
N HIS A 20 -4.25 -7.98 -12.08
CA HIS A 20 -3.74 -9.12 -11.32
C HIS A 20 -4.60 -9.37 -10.07
N HIS A 21 -4.85 -10.64 -9.73
CA HIS A 21 -5.49 -11.03 -8.46
C HIS A 21 -4.45 -11.07 -7.33
N THR A 22 -4.84 -10.61 -6.13
CA THR A 22 -3.91 -10.37 -5.01
C THR A 22 -3.38 -11.63 -4.32
N ASP A 23 -3.93 -12.80 -4.64
CA ASP A 23 -3.50 -14.13 -4.20
C ASP A 23 -2.25 -14.62 -4.95
N VAL A 24 -1.95 -14.04 -6.10
CA VAL A 24 -0.75 -14.34 -6.88
C VAL A 24 0.41 -13.43 -6.44
N ASN A 25 1.64 -13.93 -6.47
CA ASN A 25 2.82 -13.11 -6.17
C ASN A 25 3.11 -12.15 -7.34
N LEU A 26 2.88 -10.85 -7.13
CA LEU A 26 3.03 -9.82 -8.18
C LEU A 26 4.40 -9.85 -8.86
N LYS A 27 5.50 -10.03 -8.12
CA LYS A 27 6.85 -10.10 -8.69
C LYS A 27 6.99 -11.27 -9.66
N LYS A 28 6.55 -12.47 -9.24
CA LYS A 28 6.55 -13.66 -10.10
C LYS A 28 5.63 -13.48 -11.30
N TYR A 29 4.45 -12.87 -11.10
CA TYR A 29 3.53 -12.54 -12.18
C TYR A 29 4.20 -11.65 -13.22
N LEU A 30 4.78 -10.51 -12.81
CA LEU A 30 5.49 -9.58 -13.71
C LEU A 30 6.65 -10.25 -14.45
N ALA A 31 7.44 -11.08 -13.76
CA ALA A 31 8.61 -11.77 -14.32
C ALA A 31 8.24 -12.82 -15.39
N ALA A 32 7.06 -13.43 -15.30
CA ALA A 32 6.64 -14.52 -16.16
C ALA A 32 6.24 -14.12 -17.60
N ASP A 33 6.07 -12.83 -17.90
CA ASP A 33 5.81 -12.33 -19.27
C ASP A 33 6.94 -11.41 -19.72
N LYS A 34 7.54 -11.70 -20.88
CA LYS A 34 8.65 -10.95 -21.47
C LYS A 34 8.33 -9.46 -21.65
N ARG A 35 7.06 -9.10 -21.89
CA ARG A 35 6.60 -7.71 -22.04
C ARG A 35 6.62 -6.94 -20.73
N THR A 36 6.45 -7.64 -19.60
CA THR A 36 6.35 -7.03 -18.26
C THR A 36 7.55 -7.34 -17.37
N SER A 37 8.45 -8.25 -17.78
CA SER A 37 9.52 -8.78 -16.93
C SER A 37 10.51 -7.72 -16.45
N LYS A 38 10.78 -6.69 -17.26
CA LYS A 38 11.60 -5.54 -16.85
C LYS A 38 11.01 -4.79 -15.66
N CYS A 39 9.68 -4.77 -15.53
CA CYS A 39 8.99 -4.13 -14.42
C CYS A 39 9.17 -4.93 -13.10
N SER A 40 9.44 -6.24 -13.16
CA SER A 40 9.56 -7.11 -11.97
C SER A 40 10.73 -6.77 -11.04
N THR A 41 11.69 -5.96 -11.48
CA THR A 41 12.84 -5.50 -10.69
C THR A 41 12.74 -4.03 -10.29
N ASN A 42 11.81 -3.27 -10.86
CA ASN A 42 11.65 -1.84 -10.60
C ASN A 42 10.18 -1.44 -10.44
N PHE A 43 9.57 -1.94 -9.36
CA PHE A 43 8.21 -1.59 -8.99
C PHE A 43 8.07 -1.37 -7.49
N LEU A 44 7.05 -0.62 -7.10
CA LEU A 44 6.62 -0.48 -5.71
C LEU A 44 5.21 -1.05 -5.56
N TYR A 45 5.03 -1.88 -4.53
CA TYR A 45 3.74 -2.44 -4.14
C TYR A 45 3.68 -2.52 -2.62
N LEU A 46 2.87 -1.64 -2.02
CA LEU A 46 2.76 -1.47 -0.57
C LEU A 46 1.28 -1.58 -0.14
N PRO A 47 0.69 -2.80 -0.16
CA PRO A 47 -0.73 -2.98 0.09
C PRO A 47 -1.11 -2.50 1.49
N GLY A 48 -2.09 -1.60 1.57
CA GLY A 48 -2.56 -1.03 2.84
C GLY A 48 -1.67 0.05 3.43
N LEU A 49 -0.59 0.47 2.74
CA LEU A 49 0.33 1.50 3.22
C LEU A 49 0.36 2.73 2.32
N LEU A 50 -0.57 2.82 1.37
CA LEU A 50 -0.70 3.95 0.45
C LEU A 50 -1.94 4.76 0.76
N ARG A 51 -1.78 6.08 0.84
CA ARG A 51 -2.87 7.04 0.90
C ARG A 51 -2.82 7.96 -0.31
N TRP A 52 -3.94 8.06 -1.03
CA TRP A 52 -4.06 8.95 -2.18
C TRP A 52 -4.27 10.41 -1.74
N CYS A 53 -3.62 11.35 -2.43
CA CYS A 53 -3.97 12.78 -2.32
C CYS A 53 -5.38 13.02 -2.91
N PRO A 54 -6.04 14.17 -2.63
CA PRO A 54 -7.44 14.42 -3.05
C PRO A 54 -7.73 14.20 -4.54
N LYS A 55 -6.81 14.62 -5.43
CA LYS A 55 -6.95 14.42 -6.89
C LYS A 55 -6.64 12.98 -7.36
N LYS A 56 -6.19 12.08 -6.46
CA LYS A 56 -5.78 10.69 -6.73
C LYS A 56 -4.73 10.54 -7.83
N VAL A 57 -3.88 11.56 -7.99
CA VAL A 57 -2.72 11.55 -8.90
C VAL A 57 -1.45 11.19 -8.15
N HIS A 58 -1.20 11.86 -7.04
CA HIS A 58 -0.08 11.58 -6.15
C HIS A 58 -0.56 10.77 -4.94
N ALA A 59 0.38 10.16 -4.25
CA ALA A 59 0.12 9.42 -3.03
C ALA A 59 1.19 9.69 -1.99
N ILE A 60 0.92 9.26 -0.76
CA ILE A 60 1.90 9.17 0.31
C ILE A 60 1.95 7.69 0.72
N ALA A 61 3.15 7.12 0.75
CA ALA A 61 3.40 5.83 1.36
C ALA A 61 3.78 6.03 2.83
N MET A 62 3.31 5.15 3.70
CA MET A 62 3.62 5.16 5.13
C MET A 62 4.43 3.93 5.50
N GLY A 63 5.51 4.13 6.24
CA GLY A 63 6.38 3.07 6.70
C GLY A 63 6.81 3.25 8.16
N PRO A 64 7.38 2.22 8.79
CA PRO A 64 8.05 2.36 10.09
C PRO A 64 9.30 3.23 9.96
N ILE A 65 9.57 4.09 10.95
CA ILE A 65 10.91 4.66 11.12
C ILE A 65 11.85 3.74 11.92
N HIS A 66 11.27 2.93 12.81
CA HIS A 66 11.96 1.93 13.60
C HIS A 66 11.48 0.54 13.20
N VAL A 67 12.43 -0.34 12.89
CA VAL A 67 12.17 -1.74 12.60
C VAL A 67 12.75 -2.63 13.69
N PHE A 68 12.09 -3.74 13.98
CA PHE A 68 12.62 -4.74 14.90
C PHE A 68 13.57 -5.68 14.13
N ASP A 69 14.84 -5.69 14.52
CA ASP A 69 15.84 -6.64 14.05
C ASP A 69 15.65 -7.96 14.81
N SER A 70 15.00 -8.92 14.18
CA SER A 70 14.72 -10.23 14.80
C SER A 70 15.99 -11.07 15.02
N ASP A 71 17.06 -10.83 14.26
CA ASP A 71 18.32 -11.54 14.46
C ASP A 71 19.04 -11.03 15.72
N LYS A 72 18.94 -9.73 16.00
CA LYS A 72 19.65 -9.09 17.13
C LYS A 72 18.75 -8.78 18.34
N GLY A 73 17.45 -9.02 18.24
CA GLY A 73 16.49 -8.83 19.33
C GLY A 73 16.32 -7.39 19.79
N HIS A 74 16.55 -6.39 18.93
CA HIS A 74 16.41 -4.98 19.29
C HIS A 74 15.80 -4.12 18.17
N TRP A 75 15.34 -2.94 18.56
CA TRP A 75 14.81 -1.92 17.66
C TRP A 75 15.95 -1.13 17.00
N VAL A 76 15.85 -0.93 15.70
CA VAL A 76 16.81 -0.15 14.91
C VAL A 76 16.06 0.97 14.19
N LYS A 77 16.59 2.20 14.26
CA LYS A 77 16.13 3.30 13.41
C LYS A 77 16.62 3.02 11.98
N LYS A 78 15.72 2.57 11.12
CA LYS A 78 16.03 2.21 9.72
C LYS A 78 14.78 2.41 8.88
N SER A 79 14.92 3.28 7.89
CA SER A 79 13.87 3.53 6.90
C SER A 79 13.75 2.34 5.94
N ILE A 80 12.53 1.87 5.71
CA ILE A 80 12.25 0.92 4.63
C ILE A 80 12.25 1.57 3.24
N PHE A 81 12.28 2.91 3.19
CA PHE A 81 12.24 3.71 1.96
C PHE A 81 13.60 4.28 1.56
N GLU A 82 14.65 4.08 2.37
CA GLU A 82 16.00 4.62 2.12
C GLU A 82 16.50 4.35 0.71
N THR A 83 16.28 3.13 0.20
CA THR A 83 16.70 2.73 -1.14
C THR A 83 15.82 3.26 -2.27
N LEU A 84 14.68 3.89 -1.96
CA LEU A 84 13.71 4.41 -2.92
C LEU A 84 13.88 5.90 -3.20
N TYR A 85 14.45 6.68 -2.27
CA TYR A 85 14.50 8.14 -2.39
C TYR A 85 15.10 8.60 -3.73
N GLY A 86 14.41 9.52 -4.40
CA GLY A 86 14.79 10.07 -5.71
C GLY A 86 14.59 9.13 -6.89
N LYS A 87 14.31 7.83 -6.67
CA LYS A 87 14.14 6.85 -7.73
C LYS A 87 12.74 6.89 -8.33
N THR A 88 12.67 6.39 -9.56
CA THR A 88 11.43 6.23 -10.31
C THR A 88 11.10 4.76 -10.54
N PHE A 89 9.84 4.39 -10.29
CA PHE A 89 9.36 3.00 -10.39
C PHE A 89 7.90 2.93 -10.84
N SER A 90 7.50 1.76 -11.33
CA SER A 90 6.09 1.43 -11.57
C SER A 90 5.37 1.24 -10.24
N LEU A 91 4.27 1.95 -10.01
CA LEU A 91 3.48 1.79 -8.80
C LEU A 91 2.29 0.88 -9.05
N PHE A 92 2.08 -0.06 -8.12
CA PHE A 92 0.92 -0.94 -8.08
C PHE A 92 0.12 -0.71 -6.80
N TYR A 93 -1.21 -0.72 -6.93
CA TYR A 93 -2.14 -0.47 -5.85
C TYR A 93 -3.11 -1.65 -5.68
N LYS A 94 -3.33 -2.08 -4.44
CA LYS A 94 -4.31 -3.10 -4.10
C LYS A 94 -5.64 -2.45 -3.74
N ASN A 95 -6.73 -2.92 -4.35
CA ASN A 95 -8.09 -2.59 -3.95
C ASN A 95 -8.92 -3.89 -3.90
N GLY A 96 -9.42 -4.25 -2.73
CA GLY A 96 -10.07 -5.54 -2.52
C GLY A 96 -9.15 -6.72 -2.87
N PHE A 97 -9.61 -7.61 -3.75
CA PHE A 97 -8.86 -8.77 -4.23
C PHE A 97 -8.06 -8.51 -5.50
N GLU A 98 -8.03 -7.27 -5.97
CA GLU A 98 -7.43 -6.90 -7.25
C GLU A 98 -6.25 -5.94 -7.06
N THR A 99 -5.32 -6.01 -8.01
CA THR A 99 -4.18 -5.12 -8.14
C THR A 99 -4.34 -4.28 -9.40
N TYR A 100 -3.91 -3.02 -9.33
CA TYR A 100 -4.00 -2.03 -10.41
C TYR A 100 -2.63 -1.44 -10.66
N TYR A 101 -2.24 -1.26 -11.92
CA TYR A 101 -1.10 -0.42 -12.30
C TYR A 101 -1.55 1.03 -12.35
N VAL A 102 -0.92 1.89 -11.56
CA VAL A 102 -1.41 3.27 -11.34
C VAL A 102 -0.48 4.34 -11.93
N GLY A 103 0.59 3.92 -12.60
CA GLY A 103 1.53 4.78 -13.31
C GLY A 103 2.98 4.62 -12.84
N THR A 104 3.81 5.55 -13.29
CA THR A 104 5.22 5.68 -12.96
C THR A 104 5.38 6.81 -11.95
N TYR A 105 6.07 6.54 -10.84
CA TYR A 105 6.17 7.45 -9.70
C TYR A 105 7.62 7.69 -9.34
N GLN A 106 7.91 8.93 -8.95
CA GLN A 106 9.14 9.30 -8.29
C GLN A 106 8.92 9.35 -6.77
N ALA A 107 9.86 8.77 -6.03
CA ALA A 107 9.89 8.83 -4.57
C ALA A 107 10.52 10.14 -4.08
N VAL A 108 9.73 10.93 -3.36
CA VAL A 108 10.12 12.19 -2.74
C VAL A 108 10.35 11.95 -1.25
N LYS A 109 11.58 12.21 -0.79
CA LYS A 109 11.94 12.10 0.63
C LYS A 109 11.22 13.19 1.41
N LEU A 110 10.29 12.78 2.28
CA LEU A 110 9.62 13.69 3.23
C LEU A 110 10.21 13.60 4.64
N LEU A 111 11.11 12.64 4.88
CA LEU A 111 11.76 12.43 6.17
C LEU A 111 12.54 13.66 6.64
N ASP A 112 13.05 14.51 5.73
CA ASP A 112 13.76 15.74 6.12
C ASP A 112 12.83 16.76 6.83
N MET A 113 11.51 16.68 6.59
CA MET A 113 10.51 17.48 7.31
C MET A 113 10.09 16.84 8.64
N PHE A 114 10.34 15.54 8.80
CA PHE A 114 9.94 14.73 9.96
C PHE A 114 11.08 13.79 10.38
N PRO A 115 12.23 14.31 10.85
CA PRO A 115 13.46 13.52 11.04
C PRO A 115 13.30 12.38 12.07
N ASP A 116 12.34 12.50 12.98
CA ASP A 116 11.99 11.49 13.98
C ASP A 116 10.66 10.79 13.69
N GLY A 117 10.12 10.99 12.49
CA GLY A 117 8.81 10.53 12.08
C GLY A 117 7.70 11.31 12.76
N PHE A 118 6.47 10.89 12.53
CA PHE A 118 5.30 11.48 13.17
C PHE A 118 4.40 10.39 13.76
N HIS A 119 3.47 10.80 14.61
CA HIS A 119 2.40 9.94 15.11
C HIS A 119 1.08 10.68 14.95
N ASP A 120 0.14 10.07 14.23
CA ASP A 120 -1.24 10.49 14.16
C ASP A 120 -2.11 9.26 13.96
N SER A 121 -2.86 8.86 14.98
CA SER A 121 -3.76 7.70 14.92
C SER A 121 -4.92 7.88 13.94
N LYS A 122 -5.25 9.11 13.55
CA LYS A 122 -6.36 9.38 12.63
C LYS A 122 -6.06 8.95 11.19
N ILE A 123 -4.79 8.82 10.82
CA ILE A 123 -4.41 8.45 9.45
C ILE A 123 -4.89 7.03 9.08
N PHE A 124 -5.11 6.16 10.07
CA PHE A 124 -5.58 4.79 9.87
C PHE A 124 -7.07 4.69 9.54
N ASN A 125 -7.84 5.77 9.74
CA ASN A 125 -9.25 5.82 9.33
C ASN A 125 -9.42 6.00 7.82
N ASP A 126 -8.35 6.40 7.11
CA ASP A 126 -8.39 6.82 5.70
C ASP A 126 -7.81 5.76 4.74
N GLY A 127 -8.02 4.48 5.04
CA GLY A 127 -7.62 3.35 4.17
C GLY A 127 -6.20 2.84 4.38
N LEU A 128 -5.46 3.39 5.36
CA LEU A 128 -4.20 2.82 5.82
C LEU A 128 -4.45 1.67 6.81
N SER A 129 -3.75 0.57 6.62
CA SER A 129 -3.86 -0.62 7.45
C SER A 129 -2.80 -0.62 8.54
N MET A 130 -3.24 -0.46 9.79
CA MET A 130 -2.37 -0.63 10.96
C MET A 130 -1.70 -2.01 10.96
N SER A 131 -2.41 -3.04 10.49
CA SER A 131 -1.87 -4.39 10.33
C SER A 131 -0.67 -4.41 9.37
N ALA A 132 -0.82 -3.77 8.21
CA ALA A 132 0.25 -3.71 7.21
C ALA A 132 1.46 -2.94 7.73
N LEU A 133 1.24 -1.88 8.52
CA LEU A 133 2.33 -1.12 9.14
C LEU A 133 3.06 -1.94 10.20
N ALA A 134 2.32 -2.66 11.04
CA ALA A 134 2.89 -3.57 12.01
C ALA A 134 3.69 -4.70 11.34
N ASP A 135 3.21 -5.25 10.22
CA ASP A 135 3.92 -6.29 9.47
C ASP A 135 5.19 -5.73 8.80
N ALA A 136 5.15 -4.50 8.29
CA ALA A 136 6.31 -3.82 7.71
C ALA A 136 7.39 -3.45 8.76
N THR A 137 7.05 -3.48 10.05
CA THR A 137 7.96 -3.13 11.16
C THR A 137 9.00 -4.22 11.43
N PHE A 138 8.81 -5.44 10.92
CA PHE A 138 9.84 -6.49 11.01
C PHE A 138 10.84 -6.35 9.87
N SER A 139 12.14 -6.36 10.18
CA SER A 139 13.17 -6.48 9.15
C SER A 139 12.92 -7.78 8.37
N SER A 140 12.75 -7.66 7.05
CA SER A 140 12.34 -8.74 6.15
C SER A 140 13.12 -10.03 6.41
N GLU A 141 12.38 -11.13 6.56
CA GLU A 141 12.80 -12.49 6.95
C GLU A 141 12.78 -12.75 8.47
N ARG A 142 11.61 -13.22 8.98
CA ARG A 142 11.55 -13.92 10.27
C ARG A 142 12.37 -15.21 10.19
N LYS A 143 13.68 -15.12 10.40
CA LYS A 143 14.48 -16.28 10.77
C LYS A 143 14.25 -16.49 12.25
N ILE A 144 13.33 -17.39 12.58
CA ILE A 144 13.17 -17.86 13.96
C ILE A 144 14.47 -18.61 14.29
N LYS A 145 15.44 -17.91 14.87
CA LYS A 145 16.60 -18.56 15.48
C LYS A 145 16.18 -18.97 16.89
N ASN A 146 16.35 -20.26 17.18
CA ASN A 146 16.17 -20.84 18.50
C ASN A 146 17.23 -20.22 19.44
N GLY A 147 16.92 -19.09 20.09
CA GLY A 147 17.82 -18.47 21.07
C GLY A 147 17.75 -16.93 21.19
N ALA A 148 17.19 -16.22 20.22
CA ALA A 148 16.87 -14.80 20.38
C ALA A 148 15.47 -14.66 21.02
N GLY A 149 15.29 -13.68 21.91
CA GLY A 149 14.01 -13.44 22.60
C GLY A 149 12.84 -13.37 21.62
N GLN A 150 11.65 -13.82 22.04
CA GLN A 150 10.47 -13.84 21.18
C GLN A 150 10.22 -12.44 20.59
N PRO A 151 10.07 -12.32 19.26
CA PRO A 151 9.77 -11.03 18.64
C PRO A 151 8.42 -10.51 19.16
N PRO A 152 8.23 -9.18 19.27
CA PRO A 152 6.94 -8.61 19.64
C PRO A 152 5.85 -9.15 18.72
N SER A 153 4.70 -9.50 19.28
CA SER A 153 3.57 -9.93 18.45
C SER A 153 3.04 -8.74 17.61
N SER A 154 2.35 -9.03 16.50
CA SER A 154 1.73 -7.97 15.68
C SER A 154 0.81 -7.09 16.51
N SER A 155 0.04 -7.64 17.45
CA SER A 155 -0.83 -6.85 18.34
C SER A 155 -0.05 -5.93 19.27
N ASN A 156 1.09 -6.37 19.81
CA ASN A 156 1.97 -5.49 20.59
C ASN A 156 2.48 -4.32 19.74
N ILE A 157 2.92 -4.59 18.50
CA ILE A 157 3.41 -3.53 17.60
C ILE A 157 2.31 -2.52 17.28
N ARG A 158 1.08 -2.99 17.01
CA ARG A 158 -0.06 -2.10 16.81
C ARG A 158 -0.30 -1.19 18.01
N GLN A 159 -0.23 -1.74 19.22
CA GLN A 159 -0.40 -0.96 20.44
C GLN A 159 0.70 0.10 20.57
N LEU A 160 1.96 -0.24 20.26
CA LEU A 160 3.06 0.74 20.27
C LEU A 160 2.86 1.90 19.28
N TYR A 161 2.23 1.65 18.13
CA TYR A 161 1.84 2.73 17.20
C TYR A 161 0.67 3.56 17.74
N LEU A 162 -0.33 2.94 18.36
CA LEU A 162 -1.48 3.63 18.96
C LEU A 162 -1.06 4.53 20.13
N ASP A 163 -0.11 4.06 20.94
CA ASP A 163 0.46 4.80 22.07
C ASP A 163 1.47 5.87 21.62
N GLY A 164 1.81 5.91 20.34
CA GLY A 164 2.76 6.86 19.76
C GLY A 164 4.22 6.63 20.17
N ILE A 165 4.54 5.44 20.68
CA ILE A 165 5.91 5.00 20.97
C ILE A 165 6.64 4.76 19.64
N LEU A 166 6.02 4.02 18.71
CA LEU A 166 6.52 3.88 17.35
C LEU A 166 6.01 5.03 16.48
N LYS A 167 6.91 5.52 15.62
CA LYS A 167 6.67 6.64 14.71
C LYS A 167 6.65 6.18 13.27
N ILE A 168 6.00 6.98 12.44
CA ILE A 168 5.72 6.71 11.04
C ILE A 168 6.59 7.61 10.18
N GLU A 169 7.17 7.03 9.16
CA GLU A 169 7.87 7.72 8.10
C GLU A 169 6.94 7.90 6.89
N PRO A 170 6.75 9.14 6.41
CA PRO A 170 6.08 9.39 5.14
C PRO A 170 7.08 9.39 3.97
N LEU A 171 6.67 8.78 2.86
CA LEU A 171 7.32 8.89 1.56
C LEU A 171 6.34 9.51 0.56
N GLY A 172 6.72 10.63 -0.04
CA GLY A 172 5.94 11.24 -1.12
C GLY A 172 6.06 10.41 -2.39
N LEU A 173 4.93 10.12 -3.03
CA LEU A 173 4.88 9.44 -4.32
C LEU A 173 4.30 10.39 -5.35
N GLN A 174 5.19 11.01 -6.12
CA GLN A 174 4.81 11.89 -7.21
C GLN A 174 4.61 11.09 -8.48
N CYS A 175 3.40 11.04 -9.02
CA CYS A 175 3.21 10.52 -10.38
C CYS A 175 3.95 11.40 -11.38
N VAL A 176 4.80 10.79 -12.21
CA VAL A 176 5.61 11.45 -13.23
C VAL A 176 5.35 10.90 -14.63
N GLY A 177 4.50 9.88 -14.76
CA GLY A 177 4.18 9.28 -16.05
C GLY A 177 3.20 8.12 -15.94
N PHE A 178 2.82 7.59 -17.11
CA PHE A 178 2.00 6.39 -17.23
C PHE A 178 2.47 5.59 -18.45
N ASP A 179 3.01 4.39 -18.24
CA ASP A 179 3.44 3.52 -19.33
C ASP A 179 2.22 2.78 -19.91
N GLN A 180 1.68 3.33 -20.99
CA GLN A 180 0.51 2.77 -21.67
C GLN A 180 0.76 1.37 -22.21
N ASN A 181 1.98 1.08 -22.69
CA ASN A 181 2.31 -0.23 -23.25
C ASN A 181 2.36 -1.30 -22.16
N LEU A 182 2.99 -0.99 -21.02
CA LEU A 182 2.98 -1.84 -19.84
C LEU A 182 1.55 -2.09 -19.35
N TYR A 183 0.75 -1.02 -19.22
CA TYR A 183 -0.64 -1.13 -18.79
C TYR A 183 -1.47 -2.03 -19.70
N MET A 184 -1.38 -1.85 -21.01
CA MET A 184 -2.13 -2.66 -21.96
C MET A 184 -1.66 -4.12 -21.96
N ALA A 185 -0.34 -4.38 -21.87
CA ALA A 185 0.19 -5.74 -21.77
C ALA A 185 -0.32 -6.48 -20.52
N LEU A 186 -0.34 -5.79 -19.38
CA LEU A 186 -0.85 -6.29 -18.11
C LEU A 186 -2.36 -6.55 -18.17
N LYS A 187 -3.13 -5.59 -18.70
CA LYS A 187 -4.59 -5.69 -18.84
C LYS A 187 -4.98 -6.88 -19.72
N VAL A 188 -4.41 -6.98 -20.94
CA VAL A 188 -4.68 -8.09 -21.87
C VAL A 188 -4.37 -9.44 -21.24
N ARG A 189 -3.26 -9.53 -20.51
CA ARG A 189 -2.87 -10.76 -19.82
C ARG A 189 -3.88 -11.14 -18.74
N TYR A 190 -4.32 -10.18 -17.92
CA TYR A 190 -5.33 -10.43 -16.90
C TYR A 190 -6.66 -10.90 -17.49
N GLU A 191 -7.10 -10.27 -18.58
CA GLU A 191 -8.34 -10.62 -19.28
C GLU A 191 -8.26 -12.01 -19.93
N THR A 192 -7.10 -12.40 -20.46
CA THR A 192 -6.89 -13.72 -21.11
C THR A 192 -6.75 -14.85 -20.08
N CYS A 193 -6.19 -14.58 -18.90
CA CYS A 193 -6.03 -15.57 -17.84
C CYS A 193 -7.27 -15.73 -16.95
N ARG A 194 -8.31 -14.91 -17.13
CA ARG A 194 -9.56 -15.04 -16.36
C ARG A 194 -10.31 -16.30 -16.81
N PRO A 195 -10.63 -17.24 -15.90
CA PRO A 195 -11.50 -18.36 -16.22
C PRO A 195 -12.86 -17.83 -16.69
N ALA A 196 -13.38 -18.37 -17.80
CA ALA A 196 -14.60 -17.90 -18.46
C ALA A 196 -15.89 -18.00 -17.60
N GLY A 197 -15.82 -18.48 -16.35
CA GLY A 197 -16.98 -18.72 -15.47
C GLY A 197 -17.16 -17.78 -14.27
N LEU A 198 -16.24 -16.85 -13.98
CA LEU A 198 -16.31 -16.00 -12.77
C LEU A 198 -16.90 -14.61 -13.00
N SER A 199 -17.34 -14.28 -14.22
CA SER A 199 -17.81 -12.93 -14.56
C SER A 199 -19.20 -12.56 -14.00
N GLY A 200 -19.90 -13.49 -13.32
CA GLY A 200 -21.31 -13.30 -12.92
C GLY A 200 -21.64 -13.43 -11.43
N MET A 201 -20.71 -13.81 -10.54
CA MET A 201 -21.04 -14.16 -9.15
C MET A 201 -20.55 -13.18 -8.06
N MET A 202 -19.89 -12.08 -8.41
CA MET A 202 -19.50 -11.05 -7.43
C MET A 202 -20.33 -9.77 -7.58
N HIS A 203 -21.66 -9.91 -7.60
CA HIS A 203 -22.53 -8.81 -7.16
C HIS A 203 -22.41 -8.76 -5.64
N TYR A 204 -21.61 -7.81 -5.12
CA TYR A 204 -21.61 -7.52 -3.69
C TYR A 204 -23.01 -7.04 -3.30
N PRO A 205 -23.60 -7.52 -2.20
CA PRO A 205 -24.80 -6.93 -1.67
C PRO A 205 -24.49 -5.48 -1.31
N GLU A 206 -25.19 -4.58 -1.97
CA GLU A 206 -25.25 -3.17 -1.64
C GLU A 206 -25.67 -3.08 -0.16
N ASN A 207 -24.88 -2.37 0.65
CA ASN A 207 -25.16 -2.17 2.07
C ASN A 207 -26.45 -1.35 2.20
N THR A 208 -27.60 -2.02 2.20
CA THR A 208 -28.87 -1.43 2.57
C THR A 208 -28.77 -1.04 4.04
N GLN A 209 -28.76 0.26 4.30
CA GLN A 209 -28.87 0.83 5.63
C GLN A 209 -30.08 0.21 6.34
N GLN A 210 -29.85 -0.75 7.24
CA GLN A 210 -30.87 -1.19 8.17
C GLN A 210 -31.11 -0.08 9.18
N GLY A 211 -32.34 0.43 9.13
CA GLY A 211 -32.82 1.55 9.93
C GLY A 211 -32.61 1.35 11.43
N ARG A 212 -32.16 2.42 12.09
CA ARG A 212 -32.21 2.55 13.55
C ARG A 212 -33.68 2.48 14.01
N PRO A 213 -34.02 1.69 15.04
CA PRO A 213 -35.31 1.80 15.70
C PRO A 213 -35.37 3.11 16.49
N LYS A 214 -36.42 3.91 16.26
CA LYS A 214 -36.77 5.08 17.07
C LYS A 214 -37.16 4.63 18.48
N LYS A 215 -36.32 4.89 19.48
CA LYS A 215 -36.73 4.88 20.89
C LYS A 215 -37.73 6.02 21.11
N LYS A 216 -38.98 5.67 21.44
CA LYS A 216 -39.95 6.61 22.00
C LYS A 216 -39.53 6.96 23.43
N GLN A 217 -39.25 8.22 23.69
CA GLN A 217 -39.28 8.79 25.03
C GLN A 217 -40.73 8.86 25.51
N LYS A 218 -41.01 8.31 26.69
CA LYS A 218 -42.19 8.65 27.49
C LYS A 218 -41.72 9.71 28.49
N THR A 219 -42.27 10.90 28.36
CA THR A 219 -42.21 11.96 29.37
C THR A 219 -43.32 11.70 30.39
N GLU A 220 -43.04 12.03 31.64
CA GLU A 220 -43.99 12.13 32.76
C GLU A 220 -45.14 13.10 32.47
#